data_AF-A0A1J3DEI7-F1
#
_entry.id   AF-A0A1J3DEI7-F1
#
_cell.length_a   1.000
_cell.length_b   1.000
_cell.length_c   1.000
_cell.angle_alpha   90.00
_cell.angle_beta   90.00
_cell.angle_gamma   90.00
#
_symmetry.space_group_name_H-M   'P 1'
#
loop_
_entity.id
_entity.type
_entity.pdbx_description
1 polymer ?
#
loop_
_entity_poly.entity_id
_entity_poly.type
_entity_poly.pdbx_seq_one_letter_code
_entity_poly.pdbx_strand_id
1 'polypeptide(L)'
;TRAKLEQQFKSEVALLSRLFHPNIVQFIAACKKPPVYCIITEYMSQGNLRMYLNKKEPYSLSIETVLRLALDISRGMEYLHSQGVIHRDLKSNN
;
A
#
# COMPACT_ATOMS: atom_id res chain seq x y z
N THR A 1 -22.71 -11.12 0.72
CA THR A 1 -22.93 -12.39 -0.02
C THR A 1 -21.64 -12.82 -0.68
N ARG A 2 -21.49 -14.11 -1.00
CA ARG A 2 -20.30 -14.65 -1.71
C ARG A 2 -20.03 -13.93 -3.04
N ALA A 3 -21.09 -13.57 -3.77
CA ALA A 3 -20.99 -12.80 -5.00
C ALA A 3 -20.39 -11.39 -4.80
N LYS A 4 -20.78 -10.68 -3.72
CA LYS A 4 -20.22 -9.36 -3.40
C LYS A 4 -18.72 -9.42 -3.10
N LEU A 5 -18.30 -10.43 -2.32
CA LEU A 5 -16.88 -10.63 -2.01
C LEU A 5 -16.07 -10.94 -3.27
N GLU A 6 -16.59 -11.78 -4.16
CA GLU A 6 -15.95 -12.09 -5.43
C GLU A 6 -15.81 -10.84 -6.33
N GLN A 7 -16.84 -9.99 -6.37
CA GLN A 7 -16.79 -8.74 -7.11
C GLN A 7 -15.73 -7.79 -6.53
N GLN A 8 -15.70 -7.61 -5.20
CA GLN A 8 -14.69 -6.77 -4.53
C GLN A 8 -13.27 -7.27 -4.81
N PHE A 9 -13.05 -8.59 -4.71
CA PHE A 9 -11.75 -9.19 -5.02
C PHE A 9 -11.33 -8.93 -6.47
N LYS A 10 -12.22 -9.14 -7.46
CA LYS A 10 -11.92 -8.88 -8.87
C LYS A 10 -11.59 -7.41 -9.12
N SER A 11 -12.35 -6.50 -8.52
CA SER A 11 -12.09 -5.07 -8.62
C SER A 11 -10.73 -4.69 -8.04
N GLU A 12 -10.39 -5.25 -6.88
CA GLU A 12 -9.10 -5.01 -6.21
C GLU A 12 -7.93 -5.52 -7.03
N VAL A 13 -8.01 -6.76 -7.54
CA VAL A 13 -6.97 -7.33 -8.41
C VAL A 13 -6.79 -6.51 -9.68
N ALA A 14 -7.89 -6.09 -10.33
CA ALA A 14 -7.83 -5.27 -11.53
C ALA A 14 -7.26 -3.86 -11.27
N LEU A 15 -7.51 -3.30 -10.09
CA LEU A 15 -6.93 -2.03 -9.66
C LEU A 15 -5.43 -2.17 -9.40
N LEU A 16 -5.03 -3.16 -8.61
CA LEU A 16 -3.65 -3.36 -8.20
C LEU A 16 -2.75 -3.79 -9.36
N SER A 17 -3.25 -4.60 -10.30
CA SER A 17 -2.46 -5.14 -11.42
C SER A 17 -1.99 -4.07 -12.42
N ARG A 18 -2.60 -2.89 -12.42
CA ARG A 18 -2.20 -1.76 -13.29
C ARG A 18 -1.33 -0.72 -12.58
N LEU A 19 -1.04 -0.89 -11.29
CA LEU A 19 -0.19 0.03 -10.55
C LEU A 19 1.27 -0.44 -10.59
N PHE A 20 2.16 0.45 -11.00
CA PHE A 20 3.59 0.19 -11.05
C PHE A 20 4.36 1.48 -10.75
N HIS A 21 4.85 1.60 -9.52
CA HIS A 21 5.59 2.80 -9.07
C HIS A 21 6.44 2.46 -7.84
N PRO A 22 7.69 2.96 -7.72
CA PRO A 22 8.59 2.62 -6.60
C PRO A 22 8.07 2.96 -5.20
N ASN A 23 7.13 3.90 -5.09
CA ASN A 23 6.50 4.28 -3.82
C ASN A 23 5.08 3.72 -3.65
N ILE A 24 4.70 2.68 -4.41
CA ILE A 24 3.45 1.94 -4.27
C ILE A 24 3.79 0.46 -4.18
N VAL A 25 3.22 -0.23 -3.20
CA VAL A 25 3.43 -1.68 -3.01
C VAL A 25 3.09 -2.43 -4.29
N GLN A 26 4.07 -3.19 -4.79
CA GLN A 26 3.95 -3.93 -6.02
C GLN A 26 3.03 -5.14 -5.85
N PHE A 27 2.00 -5.19 -6.69
CA PHE A 27 1.21 -6.39 -6.90
C PHE A 27 2.05 -7.46 -7.62
N ILE A 28 2.07 -8.68 -7.09
CA ILE A 28 2.78 -9.82 -7.69
C ILE A 28 1.78 -10.77 -8.34
N ALA A 29 0.77 -11.22 -7.59
CA ALA A 29 -0.18 -12.21 -8.06
C ALA A 29 -1.48 -12.20 -7.26
N ALA A 30 -2.49 -12.89 -7.79
CA ALA A 30 -3.73 -13.17 -7.07
C ALA A 30 -4.10 -14.64 -7.24
N CYS A 31 -4.60 -15.26 -6.18
CA CYS A 31 -5.04 -16.65 -6.21
C CYS A 31 -6.50 -16.75 -5.74
N LYS A 32 -7.31 -17.48 -6.50
CA LYS A 32 -8.69 -17.82 -6.16
C LYS A 32 -8.77 -19.32 -5.93
N LYS A 33 -8.82 -19.74 -4.66
CA LYS A 33 -9.09 -21.15 -4.28
C LYS A 33 -10.21 -21.15 -3.24
N PRO A 34 -11.48 -21.25 -3.66
CA PRO A 34 -12.62 -21.20 -2.75
C PRO A 34 -12.41 -22.15 -1.55
N PRO A 35 -12.67 -21.69 -0.31
CA PRO A 35 -13.30 -20.42 0.08
C PRO A 35 -12.36 -19.21 0.18
N VAL A 36 -11.08 -19.35 -0.18
CA VAL A 36 -10.03 -18.36 0.06
C VAL A 36 -9.75 -17.52 -1.18
N TYR A 37 -9.61 -16.21 -0.96
CA TYR A 37 -9.17 -15.23 -1.94
C TYR A 37 -7.87 -14.62 -1.43
N CYS A 38 -6.79 -14.69 -2.22
CA CYS A 38 -5.48 -14.19 -1.84
C CYS A 38 -5.00 -13.13 -2.83
N ILE A 39 -4.46 -12.04 -2.30
CA ILE A 39 -3.68 -11.05 -3.03
C ILE A 39 -2.24 -11.17 -2.52
N ILE A 40 -1.29 -11.27 -3.45
CA ILE A 40 0.13 -11.44 -3.17
C ILE A 40 0.82 -10.17 -3.65
N THR A 41 1.51 -9.51 -2.72
CA THR A 41 2.31 -8.30 -2.97
C THR A 41 3.76 -8.55 -2.59
N GLU A 42 4.63 -7.59 -2.89
CA GLU A 42 5.97 -7.57 -2.30
C GLU A 42 5.90 -7.53 -0.77
N TYR A 43 6.97 -8.03 -0.14
CA TYR A 43 7.08 -8.11 1.31
C TYR A 43 7.85 -6.91 1.88
N MET A 44 7.17 -6.09 2.67
CA MET A 44 7.74 -4.94 3.37
C MET A 44 8.32 -5.37 4.72
N SER A 45 9.58 -5.82 4.72
CA SER A 45 10.24 -6.44 5.89
C SER A 45 10.35 -5.56 7.14
N GLN A 46 10.28 -4.24 6.99
CA GLN A 46 10.36 -3.30 8.11
C GLN A 46 9.00 -3.01 8.78
N GLY A 47 7.92 -3.61 8.28
CA GLY A 47 6.55 -3.31 8.71
C GLY A 47 6.04 -1.98 8.16
N ASN A 48 4.96 -1.46 8.75
CA ASN A 48 4.40 -0.17 8.37
C ASN A 48 5.13 1.01 9.01
N LEU A 49 4.86 2.21 8.50
CA LEU A 49 5.51 3.44 8.97
C LEU A 49 5.25 3.70 10.46
N ARG A 50 4.05 3.38 10.98
CA ARG A 50 3.75 3.51 12.40
C ARG A 50 4.66 2.67 13.27
N MET A 51 4.86 1.39 12.93
CA MET A 51 5.79 0.51 13.64
C MET A 51 7.22 1.04 13.58
N TYR A 52 7.64 1.57 12.42
CA TYR A 52 8.95 2.19 12.27
C TYR A 52 9.13 3.42 13.16
N LEU A 53 8.12 4.30 13.23
CA LEU A 53 8.15 5.49 14.07
C LEU A 53 8.18 5.14 15.57
N ASN A 54 7.35 4.18 16.01
CA ASN A 54 7.30 3.76 17.41
C ASN A 54 8.65 3.17 17.88
N LYS A 55 9.39 2.48 17.01
CA LYS A 55 10.73 1.95 17.32
C LYS A 55 11.78 3.04 17.59
N LYS A 56 11.49 4.29 17.23
CA LYS A 56 12.41 5.42 17.42
C LYS A 56 12.14 6.18 18.72
N GLU A 57 10.99 5.98 19.35
CA GLU A 57 10.69 6.62 20.63
C GLU A 57 11.73 6.27 21.71
N PRO A 58 12.09 7.23 22.60
CA PRO A 58 11.60 8.62 22.67
C PRO A 58 12.30 9.58 21.70
N TYR A 59 13.24 9.09 20.88
CA TYR A 59 14.01 9.90 19.97
C TYR A 59 13.22 10.28 18.73
N SER A 60 13.48 11.47 18.20
CA SER A 60 12.92 11.91 16.93
C SER A 60 13.78 11.45 15.76
N LEU A 61 13.15 11.24 14.61
CA LEU A 61 13.87 11.09 13.34
C LEU A 61 14.59 12.39 12.99
N SER A 62 15.72 12.27 12.28
CA SER A 62 16.35 13.45 11.68
C SER A 62 15.39 14.11 10.68
N ILE A 63 15.45 15.45 10.57
CA ILE A 63 14.63 16.21 9.62
C ILE A 63 14.82 15.70 8.18
N GLU A 64 16.04 15.31 7.82
CA GLU A 64 16.35 14.73 6.52
C GLU A 64 15.56 13.44 6.26
N THR A 65 15.47 12.55 7.25
CA THR A 65 14.70 11.30 7.13
C THR A 65 13.22 11.60 6.97
N VAL A 66 12.69 12.54 7.76
CA VAL A 66 11.28 12.96 7.69
C VAL A 66 10.95 13.50 6.29
N LEU A 67 11.79 14.40 5.76
CA LEU A 67 11.60 14.98 4.43
C LEU A 67 11.66 13.91 3.33
N ARG A 68 12.58 12.95 3.44
CA ARG A 68 12.68 11.84 2.48
C ARG A 68 11.42 10.98 2.47
N LEU A 69 10.94 10.56 3.64
CA LEU A 69 9.71 9.78 3.78
C LEU A 69 8.49 10.56 3.25
N ALA A 70 8.37 11.84 3.58
CA ALA A 70 7.27 12.68 3.10
C ALA A 70 7.28 12.84 1.58
N LEU A 71 8.46 13.01 0.97
CA LEU A 71 8.62 13.10 -0.47
C LEU A 71 8.23 11.79 -1.17
N ASP A 72 8.68 10.66 -0.65
CA ASP A 72 8.35 9.33 -1.20
C ASP A 72 6.84 9.04 -1.13
N ILE A 73 6.19 9.36 0.00
CA ILE A 73 4.73 9.24 0.13
C ILE A 73 4.02 10.16 -0.88
N SER A 74 4.50 11.39 -1.03
CA SER A 74 3.92 12.37 -1.96
C SER A 74 4.02 11.90 -3.42
N ARG A 75 5.15 11.32 -3.82
CA ARG A 75 5.35 10.72 -5.16
C ARG A 75 4.41 9.55 -5.41
N GLY A 76 4.24 8.66 -4.42
CA GLY A 76 3.27 7.56 -4.50
C GLY A 76 1.84 8.08 -4.69
N MET A 77 1.45 9.11 -3.95
CA MET A 77 0.11 9.71 -4.05
C MET A 77 -0.10 10.48 -5.36
N GLU A 78 0.91 11.21 -5.84
CA GLU A 78 0.90 11.84 -7.17
C GLU A 78 0.65 10.80 -8.26
N TYR A 79 1.40 9.69 -8.23
CA TYR A 79 1.20 8.59 -9.16
C TYR A 79 -0.22 8.01 -9.06
N LEU A 80 -0.71 7.66 -7.87
CA LEU A 80 -2.07 7.12 -7.70
C LEU A 80 -3.14 8.06 -8.27
N HIS A 81 -3.02 9.36 -7.99
CA HIS A 81 -3.93 10.37 -8.51
C HIS A 81 -3.87 10.46 -10.03
N SER A 82 -2.68 10.35 -10.64
CA SER A 82 -2.52 10.29 -12.10
C SER A 82 -3.24 9.09 -12.74
N GLN A 83 -3.41 8.00 -11.99
CA GLN A 83 -4.14 6.80 -12.40
C GLN A 83 -5.66 6.89 -12.10
N GLY A 84 -6.14 8.05 -11.65
CA GLY A 84 -7.54 8.27 -11.27
C GLY A 84 -7.95 7.53 -9.99
N VAL A 85 -7.00 7.20 -9.12
CA VAL A 85 -7.25 6.43 -7.89
C VAL A 85 -7.21 7.34 -6.68
N ILE A 86 -8.27 7.33 -5.86
CA ILE A 86 -8.29 8.00 -4.56
C ILE A 86 -8.01 6.96 -3.48
N HIS A 87 -6.95 7.13 -2.68
CA HIS A 87 -6.57 6.15 -1.65
C HIS A 87 -7.63 5.99 -0.55
N ARG A 88 -8.28 7.08 -0.12
CA ARG A 88 -9.34 7.13 0.92
C ARG A 88 -8.97 6.77 2.36
N ASP A 89 -7.80 6.21 2.62
CA ASP A 89 -7.36 5.82 3.97
C ASP A 89 -5.84 6.02 4.13
N LEU A 90 -5.32 7.15 3.65
CA LEU A 90 -3.89 7.45 3.77
C LEU A 90 -3.53 7.78 5.23
N LYS A 91 -2.70 6.94 5.85
CA LYS A 91 -2.23 7.07 7.24
C LYS A 91 -0.99 6.20 7.46
N SER A 92 -0.23 6.43 8.53
CA SER A 92 1.02 5.72 8.82
C SER A 92 0.91 4.19 9.00
N ASN A 93 -0.29 3.64 9.15
CA ASN A 93 -0.52 2.20 9.27
C ASN A 93 -0.65 1.48 7.91
N ASN A 94 -0.86 2.26 6.84
CA ASN A 94 -1.06 1.81 5.46
C ASN A 94 0.13 2.25 4.61
#